data_AF-A0A6G4RFX0-F1
#
_entry.id   AF-A0A6G4RFX0-F1
#
_cell.length_a   1.000
_cell.length_b   1.000
_cell.length_c   1.000
_cell.angle_alpha   90.00
_cell.angle_beta   90.00
_cell.angle_gamma   90.00
#
_symmetry.space_group_name_H-M   'P 1'
#
loop_
_entity.id
_entity.type
_entity.pdbx_description
1 polymer ?
#
loop_
_entity_poly.entity_id
_entity_poly.type
_entity_poly.pdbx_seq_one_letter_code
_entity_poly.pdbx_strand_id
1 'polypeptide(L)'
;MRLSGTWMTIWDDRILEIIRAEDAGRVGDLAERDAIRISQSSVSRRCKKLAENSLLRPLGNGVYTISDKGEAYLDGEYDAENDVYLKRSSS
;
A
#
# COMPACT_ATOMS: atom_id res chain seq x y z
N MET A 1 15.35 -3.62 2.29
CA MET A 1 14.88 -3.70 0.88
C MET A 1 13.45 -4.21 0.93
N ARG A 2 12.50 -3.60 0.22
CA ARG A 2 11.11 -4.07 0.20
C ARG A 2 11.03 -5.40 -0.57
N LEU A 3 10.19 -6.32 -0.09
CA LEU A 3 9.91 -7.60 -0.75
C LEU A 3 8.52 -7.52 -1.40
N SER A 4 8.48 -6.95 -2.60
CA SER A 4 7.24 -6.74 -3.36
C SER A 4 6.70 -8.05 -3.92
N GLY A 5 5.37 -8.20 -3.87
CA GLY A 5 4.68 -9.28 -4.55
C GLY A 5 4.74 -9.13 -6.07
N THR A 6 4.74 -10.24 -6.79
CA THR A 6 4.63 -10.32 -8.25
C THR A 6 3.34 -9.67 -8.79
N TRP A 7 2.34 -9.52 -7.94
CA TRP A 7 1.06 -8.85 -8.21
C TRP A 7 1.10 -7.33 -8.02
N MET A 8 2.20 -6.78 -7.49
CA MET A 8 2.39 -5.36 -7.25
C MET A 8 2.92 -4.64 -8.49
N THR A 9 2.73 -3.33 -8.49
CA THR A 9 3.18 -2.38 -9.48
C THR A 9 3.86 -1.22 -8.76
N ILE A 10 4.63 -0.40 -9.48
CA ILE A 10 5.26 0.80 -8.89
C ILE A 10 4.27 1.75 -8.20
N TRP A 11 3.00 1.75 -8.64
CA TRP A 11 1.98 2.63 -8.06
C TRP A 11 1.51 2.17 -6.68
N ASP A 12 1.67 0.90 -6.35
CA ASP A 12 1.28 0.38 -5.04
C ASP A 12 2.18 0.91 -3.94
N ASP A 13 3.50 0.92 -4.19
CA ASP A 13 4.47 1.58 -3.32
C ASP A 13 4.13 3.04 -3.10
N ARG A 14 3.82 3.78 -4.17
CA ARG A 14 3.47 5.21 -4.07
C ARG A 14 2.19 5.44 -3.29
N ILE A 15 1.16 4.63 -3.53
CA ILE A 15 -0.10 4.70 -2.78
C ILE A 15 0.15 4.44 -1.29
N LEU A 16 0.91 3.39 -0.95
CA LEU A 16 1.25 3.06 0.43
C LEU A 16 2.07 4.18 1.11
N GLU A 17 3.08 4.71 0.43
CA GLU A 17 3.90 5.81 0.93
C GLU A 17 3.10 7.08 1.22
N ILE A 18 2.18 7.45 0.32
CA ILE A 18 1.32 8.63 0.49
C ILE A 18 0.36 8.40 1.65
N ILE A 19 -0.34 7.26 1.69
CA ILE A 19 -1.29 6.94 2.77
C ILE A 19 -0.57 6.90 4.13
N ARG A 20 0.64 6.36 4.19
CA ARG A 20 1.46 6.39 5.42
C ARG A 20 1.75 7.81 5.87
N ALA A 21 2.15 8.68 4.94
CA ALA A 21 2.52 10.05 5.28
C ALA A 21 1.32 10.91 5.74
N GLU A 22 0.12 10.54 5.31
CA GLU A 22 -1.12 11.32 5.53
C GLU A 22 -2.11 10.62 6.49
N ASP A 23 -1.71 9.49 7.10
CA ASP A 23 -2.52 8.53 7.88
C ASP A 23 -3.67 7.86 7.09
N ALA A 24 -4.31 8.57 6.16
CA ALA A 24 -5.38 8.07 5.31
C ALA A 24 -5.31 8.70 3.91
N GLY A 25 -5.84 7.99 2.90
CA GLY A 25 -5.95 8.48 1.53
C GLY A 25 -7.30 8.16 0.91
N ARG A 26 -7.94 9.18 0.33
CA ARG A 26 -9.11 9.04 -0.53
C ARG A 26 -8.66 8.78 -1.97
N VAL A 27 -9.31 7.85 -2.65
CA VAL A 27 -8.97 7.48 -4.05
C VAL A 27 -8.94 8.68 -5.01
N GLY A 28 -9.83 9.66 -4.84
CA GLY A 28 -9.84 10.88 -5.66
C GLY A 28 -8.54 11.66 -5.49
N ASP A 29 -8.25 12.04 -4.25
CA ASP A 29 -7.07 12.83 -3.87
C ASP A 29 -5.76 12.12 -4.26
N LEU A 30 -5.69 10.79 -4.07
CA LEU A 30 -4.55 9.97 -4.50
C LEU A 30 -4.30 10.05 -6.00
N ALA A 31 -5.35 10.11 -6.82
CA ALA A 31 -5.23 10.19 -8.27
C ALA A 31 -4.77 11.57 -8.77
N GLU A 32 -4.86 12.60 -7.94
CA GLU A 32 -4.40 13.96 -8.25
C GLU A 32 -2.95 14.21 -7.79
N ARG A 33 -2.33 13.28 -7.07
CA ARG A 33 -0.93 13.40 -6.64
C ARG A 33 0.02 13.30 -7.84
N ASP A 34 0.98 14.22 -7.95
CA ASP A 34 2.02 14.21 -9.00
C ASP A 34 2.82 12.89 -9.08
N ALA A 35 2.94 12.22 -7.93
CA ALA A 35 3.60 10.93 -7.79
C ALA A 35 2.77 9.74 -8.33
N ILE A 36 1.53 9.96 -8.78
CA ILE A 36 0.60 8.96 -9.29
C ILE A 36 0.21 9.33 -10.72
N ARG A 37 0.64 8.54 -11.71
CA ARG A 37 0.38 8.82 -13.15
C ARG A 37 -0.57 7.82 -13.79
N ILE A 38 -1.57 7.38 -13.04
CA ILE A 38 -2.62 6.46 -13.49
C ILE A 38 -4.00 7.05 -13.21
N SER A 39 -5.00 6.62 -13.97
CA SER A 39 -6.38 7.10 -13.79
C SER A 39 -6.91 6.80 -12.38
N GLN A 40 -7.86 7.60 -11.90
CA GLN A 40 -8.57 7.37 -10.64
C GLN A 40 -9.19 5.96 -10.56
N SER A 41 -9.72 5.44 -11.68
CA SER A 41 -10.26 4.07 -11.72
C SER A 41 -9.18 3.00 -11.51
N SER A 42 -7.96 3.24 -12.02
CA SER A 42 -6.80 2.39 -11.78
C SER A 42 -6.34 2.49 -10.32
N VAL A 43 -6.29 3.70 -9.74
CA VAL A 43 -5.97 3.91 -8.31
C VAL A 43 -6.96 3.15 -7.42
N SER A 44 -8.26 3.24 -7.72
CA SER A 44 -9.30 2.49 -7.01
C SER A 44 -9.04 0.98 -7.03
N ARG A 45 -8.73 0.41 -8.22
CA ARG A 45 -8.39 -1.01 -8.35
C ARG A 45 -7.15 -1.39 -7.56
N ARG A 46 -6.11 -0.54 -7.54
CA ARG A 46 -4.89 -0.78 -6.76
C ARG A 46 -5.15 -0.71 -5.25
N CYS A 47 -5.87 0.30 -4.76
CA CYS A 47 -6.25 0.40 -3.34
C CYS A 47 -7.04 -0.83 -2.88
N LYS A 48 -7.99 -1.30 -3.70
CA LYS A 48 -8.71 -2.55 -3.44
C LYS A 48 -7.78 -3.75 -3.40
N LYS A 49 -6.85 -3.89 -4.35
CA LYS A 49 -5.90 -5.00 -4.40
C LYS A 49 -4.95 -5.02 -3.20
N LEU A 50 -4.49 -3.84 -2.77
CA LEU A 50 -3.70 -3.67 -1.54
C LEU A 50 -4.49 -4.07 -0.28
N ALA A 51 -5.77 -3.70 -0.22
CA ALA A 51 -6.65 -4.09 0.88
C ALA A 51 -6.94 -5.60 0.91
N GLU A 52 -7.11 -6.24 -0.26
CA GLU A 52 -7.25 -7.69 -0.38
C GLU A 52 -6.00 -8.44 0.16
N ASN A 53 -4.81 -7.85 0.02
CA ASN A 53 -3.56 -8.37 0.57
C ASN A 53 -3.24 -7.80 1.97
N SER A 54 -4.24 -7.20 2.64
CA SER A 54 -4.13 -6.67 4.00
C SER A 54 -3.04 -5.61 4.20
N LEU A 55 -2.55 -4.94 3.15
CA LEU A 55 -1.58 -3.84 3.24
C LEU A 55 -2.26 -2.48 3.49
N LEU A 56 -3.54 -2.36 3.11
CA LEU A 56 -4.42 -1.24 3.45
C LEU A 56 -5.67 -1.75 4.19
N ARG A 57 -6.33 -0.87 4.93
CA ARG A 57 -7.64 -1.12 5.55
C ARG A 57 -8.65 -0.10 4.99
N PRO A 58 -9.82 -0.54 4.47
CA PRO A 58 -10.85 0.39 4.02
C PRO A 58 -11.56 1.03 5.21
N LEU A 59 -11.76 2.35 5.15
CA LEU A 59 -12.56 3.12 6.12
C LEU A 59 -13.98 3.44 5.60
N GLY A 60 -14.25 3.12 4.33
CA GLY A 60 -15.52 3.41 3.64
C GLY A 60 -15.41 4.58 2.67
N ASN A 61 -16.38 4.74 1.76
CA ASN A 61 -16.46 5.84 0.80
C ASN A 61 -15.18 6.08 -0.05
N GLY A 62 -14.42 5.02 -0.33
CA GLY A 62 -13.17 5.11 -1.09
C GLY A 62 -11.99 5.68 -0.30
N VAL A 63 -12.06 5.69 1.03
CA VAL A 63 -10.99 6.08 1.93
C VAL A 63 -10.30 4.82 2.48
N TYR A 64 -8.97 4.85 2.53
CA TYR A 64 -8.13 3.78 3.03
C TYR A 64 -7.10 4.33 4.03
N THR A 65 -6.77 3.52 5.04
CA THR A 65 -5.63 3.74 5.95
C THR A 65 -4.60 2.64 5.74
N ILE A 66 -3.34 2.91 6.07
CA ILE A 66 -2.31 1.87 6.05
C ILE A 66 -2.54 0.86 7.19
N SER A 67 -2.16 -0.40 6.95
CA SER A 67 -2.19 -1.45 7.98
C SER A 67 -0.82 -1.68 8.59
N ASP A 68 -0.74 -2.46 9.66
CA ASP A 68 0.54 -2.82 10.29
C ASP A 68 1.42 -3.65 9.33
N LYS A 69 0.80 -4.47 8.48
CA LYS A 69 1.49 -5.20 7.40
C LYS A 69 1.99 -4.25 6.31
N GLY A 70 1.20 -3.23 5.97
CA GLY A 70 1.59 -2.19 5.01
C GLY A 70 2.80 -1.38 5.50
N GLU A 71 2.80 -1.00 6.77
CA GLU A 71 3.93 -0.35 7.42
C GLU A 71 5.19 -1.22 7.40
N ALA A 72 5.07 -2.45 7.89
CA ALA A 72 6.17 -3.40 7.89
C ALA A 72 6.69 -3.68 6.46
N TYR A 73 5.82 -3.72 5.46
CA TYR A 73 6.22 -3.84 4.05
C TYR A 73 7.07 -2.65 3.60
N LEU A 74 6.62 -1.42 3.90
CA LEU A 74 7.38 -0.21 3.54
C LEU A 74 8.74 -0.15 4.23
N ASP A 75 8.83 -0.68 5.45
CA ASP A 75 10.06 -0.76 6.25
C ASP A 75 10.95 -1.97 5.87
N GLY A 76 10.49 -2.84 4.99
CA GLY A 76 11.21 -4.03 4.53
C GLY A 76 11.24 -5.17 5.55
N GLU A 77 10.25 -5.20 6.44
CA GLU A 77 10.04 -6.20 7.49
C GLU A 77 8.90 -7.18 7.14
N TYR A 78 8.34 -7.09 5.92
CA TYR A 78 7.26 -7.93 5.43
C TYR A 78 7.45 -8.34 3.97
N ASP A 79 7.17 -9.60 3.67
CA ASP A 79 7.13 -10.16 2.31
C ASP A 79 5.69 -10.17 1.78
N ALA A 80 5.41 -9.33 0.78
CA ALA A 80 4.08 -9.16 0.20
C ALA A 80 3.70 -10.27 -0.81
N GLU A 81 4.64 -11.10 -1.27
CA GLU A 81 4.32 -12.29 -2.08
C GLU A 81 3.87 -13.44 -1.18
N ASN A 82 4.64 -13.68 -0.11
CA ASN A 82 4.47 -14.85 0.74
C ASN A 82 3.54 -14.61 1.95
N ASP A 83 3.08 -13.37 2.17
CA ASP A 83 2.24 -12.95 3.29
C ASP A 83 2.87 -13.26 4.67
N VAL A 84 4.17 -12.99 4.82
CA VAL A 84 4.93 -13.30 6.06
C VAL A 84 5.74 -12.11 6.56
N TYR A 85 5.76 -11.93 7.89
CA TYR A 85 6.70 -11.03 8.54
C TYR A 85 8.10 -11.64 8.53
N LEU A 86 9.08 -10.81 8.17
CA LEU A 86 10.49 -11.17 8.26
C LEU A 86 10.92 -11.01 9.71
N LYS A 87 11.39 -12.09 10.33
CA LYS A 87 12.05 -11.96 11.64
C LYS A 87 13.26 -11.07 11.45
N ARG A 88 13.31 -9.92 12.13
CA ARG A 88 14.58 -9.28 12.44
C ARG A 88 15.39 -10.30 13.21
N SER A 89 16.42 -10.86 12.58
CA SER A 89 17.44 -11.63 13.29
C SER A 89 18.04 -10.68 14.32
N SER A 90 17.58 -10.76 15.56
CA SER A 90 18.25 -10.13 16.70
C SER A 90 19.66 -10.71 16.73
N SER A 91 20.63 -9.93 16.25
CA SER A 91 22.05 -10.17 16.52
C SER A 91 22.39 -9.65 17.90
#